data_AF-A0A2U2YXX5-F1
#
_entry.id   AF-A0A2U2YXX5-F1
#
_cell.length_a   1.000
_cell.length_b   1.000
_cell.length_c   1.000
_cell.angle_alpha   90.00
_cell.angle_beta   90.00
_cell.angle_gamma   90.00
#
_symmetry.space_group_name_H-M   'P 1'
#
loop_
_entity.id
_entity.type
_entity.pdbx_description
1 polymer ?
#
loop_
_entity_poly.entity_id
_entity_poly.type
_entity_poly.pdbx_seq_one_letter_code
_entity_poly.pdbx_strand_id
1 'polypeptide(L)' 'MSKKSNTRKRYTAEFKKDAVELVRSSGRTVTEVARELGVSAEGLRGWVK' A
#
# COMPACT_ATOMS: atom_id res chain seq x y z
N MET A 1 -20.87 -0.61 23.58
CA MET A 1 -20.96 -0.97 22.15
C MET A 1 -19.57 -0.95 21.51
N SER A 2 -18.91 -2.10 21.36
CA SER A 2 -17.63 -2.21 20.65
C SER A 2 -17.82 -1.89 19.17
N LYS A 3 -17.12 -0.85 18.70
CA LYS A 3 -17.15 -0.38 17.32
C LYS A 3 -16.71 -1.53 16.41
N LYS A 4 -17.61 -2.03 15.56
CA LYS A 4 -17.35 -3.01 14.50
C LYS A 4 -16.02 -2.67 13.81
N SER A 5 -14.96 -3.40 14.17
CA SER A 5 -13.63 -3.30 13.60
C SER A 5 -13.70 -3.85 12.18
N ASN A 6 -14.16 -2.97 11.30
CA ASN A 6 -14.15 -3.07 9.84
C ASN A 6 -13.07 -4.06 9.38
N THR A 7 -13.52 -5.19 8.83
CA THR A 7 -12.79 -6.19 8.08
C THR A 7 -12.20 -5.59 6.80
N ARG A 8 -11.47 -4.48 6.94
CA ARG A 8 -10.58 -3.97 5.91
C ARG A 8 -9.39 -4.91 5.96
N LYS A 9 -9.09 -5.58 4.85
CA LYS A 9 -7.79 -6.17 4.57
C LYS A 9 -6.74 -5.09 4.84
N ARG A 10 -6.30 -4.99 6.09
CA ARG A 10 -5.38 -3.98 6.57
C ARG A 10 -4.02 -4.51 6.15
N TYR A 11 -3.55 -4.07 4.98
CA TYR A 11 -2.15 -4.22 4.62
C TYR A 11 -1.32 -3.88 5.86
N THR A 12 -0.44 -4.80 6.25
CA THR A 12 0.40 -4.64 7.44
C THR A 12 1.30 -3.41 7.27
N ALA A 13 1.74 -2.83 8.38
CA ALA A 13 2.65 -1.69 8.31
C ALA A 13 3.93 -2.03 7.53
N GLU A 14 4.42 -3.26 7.69
CA GLU A 14 5.54 -3.81 6.92
C GLU A 14 5.25 -3.84 5.42
N PHE A 15 4.10 -4.39 5.01
CA PHE A 15 3.72 -4.43 3.60
C PHE A 15 3.67 -3.03 2.97
N LYS A 16 3.15 -2.04 3.69
CA LYS A 16 3.14 -0.65 3.22
C LYS A 16 4.55 -0.11 3.06
N LYS A 17 5.44 -0.40 4.02
CA LYS A 17 6.82 0.05 4.01
C LYS A 17 7.59 -0.58 2.85
N ASP A 18 7.46 -1.89 2.65
CA ASP A 18 8.02 -2.61 1.51
C ASP A 18 7.52 -2.04 0.19
N ALA A 19 6.22 -1.78 0.07
CA ALA A 19 5.65 -1.21 -1.15
C ALA A 19 6.18 0.20 -1.44
N VAL A 20 6.34 1.05 -0.42
CA VAL A 20 6.90 2.40 -0.54
C VAL A 20 8.39 2.38 -0.86
N GLU A 21 9.16 1.52 -0.18
CA GLU A 21 10.59 1.32 -0.45
C GLU A 21 10.79 0.78 -1.86
N LEU A 22 9.95 -0.14 -2.32
CA LEU A 22 10.00 -0.67 -3.67
C LEU A 22 9.78 0.44 -4.70
N VAL A 23 8.78 1.32 -4.52
CA VAL A 23 8.57 2.49 -5.39
C VAL A 23 9.81 3.41 -5.40
N ARG A 24 10.37 3.71 -4.22
CA ARG A 24 11.51 4.63 -4.08
C ARG A 24 12.81 4.06 -4.64
N SER A 25 13.06 2.78 -4.40
CA SER A 25 14.28 2.08 -4.80
C SER A 25 14.28 1.67 -6.28
N SER A 26 13.12 1.23 -6.79
CA SER A 26 13.03 0.78 -8.20
C SER A 26 12.80 1.92 -9.19
N GLY A 27 12.45 3.12 -8.73
CA GLY A 27 12.10 4.25 -9.60
C GLY A 27 10.83 4.03 -10.44
N ARG A 28 10.11 2.92 -10.19
CA ARG A 28 8.88 2.55 -10.87
C ARG A 28 7.73 3.41 -10.37
N THR A 29 6.74 3.62 -11.23
CA THR A 29 5.57 4.41 -10.85
C THR A 29 4.75 3.68 -9.80
N VAL A 30 4.07 4.44 -8.94
CA VAL A 30 3.14 3.90 -7.93
C VAL A 30 2.13 2.94 -8.57
N THR A 31 1.67 3.22 -9.79
CA THR A 31 0.69 2.38 -10.51
C THR A 31 1.27 1.02 -10.90
N GLU A 32 2.54 0.96 -11.33
CA GLU A 32 3.20 -0.29 -11.67
C GLU A 32 3.40 -1.17 -10.44
N VAL A 33 3.94 -0.59 -9.37
CA VAL A 33 4.12 -1.30 -8.09
C VAL A 33 2.78 -1.73 -7.51
N ALA A 34 1.75 -0.90 -7.64
CA ALA A 34 0.41 -1.26 -7.19
C ALA A 34 -0.20 -2.43 -7.96
N ARG A 35 -0.02 -2.48 -9.28
CA ARG A 35 -0.45 -3.60 -10.12
C ARG A 35 0.30 -4.89 -9.79
N GLU A 36 1.61 -4.80 -9.58
CA GLU A 36 2.47 -5.94 -9.20
C GLU A 36 2.08 -6.51 -7.83
N LEU A 37 1.80 -5.65 -6.86
CA LEU A 37 1.43 -6.03 -5.49
C LEU A 37 -0.07 -6.32 -5.31
N GLY A 38 -0.89 -6.15 -6.35
CA GLY A 38 -2.35 -6.32 -6.26
C GLY A 38 -3.02 -5.34 -5.30
N VAL A 39 -2.49 -4.12 -5.19
CA VAL A 39 -3.04 -3.05 -4.34
C VAL A 39 -3.60 -1.92 -5.18
N SER A 40 -4.43 -1.07 -4.57
CA SER A 40 -4.90 0.15 -5.24
C SER A 40 -3.78 1.18 -5.33
N ALA A 41 -3.56 1.71 -6.53
CA ALA A 41 -2.57 2.76 -6.78
C ALA A 41 -2.83 4.03 -5.96
N GLU A 42 -4.10 4.38 -5.71
CA GLU A 42 -4.46 5.51 -4.83
C GLU A 42 -4.05 5.25 -3.37
N GLY A 43 -4.26 4.02 -2.90
CA GLY A 43 -3.86 3.61 -1.56
C GLY A 43 -2.35 3.68 -1.38
N LEU A 44 -1.60 3.15 -2.35
CA LEU A 44 -0.14 3.18 -2.35
C LEU A 44 0.39 4.62 -2.48
N ARG A 45 -0.21 5.46 -3.33
CA ARG A 45 0.13 6.88 -3.45
C ARG A 45 -0.03 7.62 -2.13
N GLY A 46 -1.05 7.27 -1.35
CA GLY A 46 -1.27 7.80 -0.01
C GLY A 46 -0.20 7.37 1.01
N TRP A 47 0.51 6.25 0.79
CA TRP A 47 1.60 5.78 1.66
C TRP A 47 2.96 6.33 1.27
N VAL A 48 3.16 6.67 -0.02
CA VAL A 48 4.42 7.22 -0.54
C VAL A 48 4.64 8.69 -0.13
N LYS A 49 3.56 9.40 0.26
CA LYS A 49 3.60 10.81 0.69
C LYS A 49 4.50 11.06 1.89
#